data_AF-A0A9D0IGQ4-F1
#
_entry.id   AF-A0A9D0IGQ4-F1
#
_cell.length_a   1.000
_cell.length_b   1.000
_cell.length_c   1.000
_cell.angle_alpha   90.00
_cell.angle_beta   90.00
_cell.angle_gamma   90.00
#
_symmetry.space_group_name_H-M   'P 1'
#
loop_
_entity.id
_entity.type
_entity.pdbx_description
1 polymer ?
#
loop_
_entity_poly.entity_id
_entity_poly.type
_entity_poly.pdbx_seq_one_letter_code
_entity_poly.pdbx_strand_id
1 'polypeptide(L)'
;MSTENQSRVKVGSHKRTMYLIAALLLSFSAMVGVFWYVGIEANHDKEYIGYTSEQQVLSQQIAKYALEASSGVEGSFSQLTHYRDRFDEILNHQRNGNVATGLPPSGESVEDDLAAMEEAWSGFRESINFVLDGKEGVSVVAEASKVINELMPKLQAYDEEIVDILLDSKASRDVINLATRQLMLSQRIANNVNHALSGVDVELAIERFSEDVEEYGSVLEGMVRGNDTIAMIKNEEVQAKLFETSMLFTIVSDYVEELLDLSDDLLEIQAAAQSISTKSDDLFAAALRLQNGYSLAADLRPVQPEMAYMFGGIGLLVLFLLGMQVYRDQESRRKQAEMENTNNQEAILRLLDEMGNLADGDLTTYATVTEDFTGAIADSVNYTIDALRDMVTTINETSGQVSSAARQTQETAQHLTEASTHQADEIASATTSINEMAVS
;
A
#
# COMPACT_ATOMS: atom_id res chain seq x y z
N MET A 1 -60.83 5.60 -37.85
CA MET A 1 -59.53 5.54 -38.56
C MET A 1 -59.04 6.98 -38.68
N SER A 2 -58.20 7.41 -37.75
CA SER A 2 -57.34 8.58 -37.93
C SER A 2 -56.16 8.42 -36.98
N THR A 3 -55.02 8.22 -37.59
CA THR A 3 -53.70 7.94 -37.03
C THR A 3 -53.03 9.24 -36.59
N GLU A 4 -52.41 9.16 -35.41
CA GLU A 4 -51.01 9.56 -35.18
C GLU A 4 -50.65 11.05 -35.32
N ASN A 5 -50.41 11.69 -34.16
CA ASN A 5 -49.22 12.56 -34.02
C ASN A 5 -48.79 12.65 -32.55
N GLN A 6 -48.18 11.57 -32.04
CA GLN A 6 -47.47 11.65 -30.77
C GLN A 6 -46.21 12.49 -30.96
N SER A 7 -46.18 13.63 -30.27
CA SER A 7 -45.05 14.55 -30.17
C SER A 7 -43.79 13.79 -29.76
N ARG A 8 -42.82 13.71 -30.69
CA ARG A 8 -41.49 13.16 -30.44
C ARG A 8 -40.76 14.00 -29.38
N VAL A 9 -40.85 13.58 -28.12
CA VAL A 9 -39.94 14.02 -27.05
C VAL A 9 -38.50 13.84 -27.54
N LYS A 10 -37.66 14.87 -27.42
CA LYS A 10 -36.24 14.84 -27.83
C LYS A 10 -35.46 13.76 -27.06
N VAL A 11 -35.44 12.53 -27.57
CA VAL A 11 -34.66 11.38 -27.08
C VAL A 11 -33.12 11.61 -27.15
N GLY A 12 -32.66 12.68 -27.81
CA GLY A 12 -31.25 13.01 -27.95
C GLY A 12 -30.53 13.47 -26.67
N SER A 13 -31.22 14.10 -25.72
CA SER A 13 -30.61 14.64 -24.49
C SER A 13 -30.20 13.53 -23.52
N HIS A 14 -31.08 12.53 -23.31
CA HIS A 14 -30.84 11.40 -22.40
C HIS A 14 -29.75 10.43 -22.88
N LYS A 15 -29.64 10.19 -24.19
CA LYS A 15 -28.55 9.35 -24.71
C LYS A 15 -27.19 9.99 -24.49
N ARG A 16 -27.08 11.30 -24.69
CA ARG A 16 -25.82 12.04 -24.49
C ARG A 16 -25.42 12.13 -23.02
N THR A 17 -26.36 12.38 -22.09
CA THR A 17 -26.04 12.31 -20.65
C THR A 17 -25.61 10.92 -20.24
N MET A 18 -26.26 9.87 -20.75
CA MET A 18 -25.87 8.48 -20.51
C MET A 18 -24.44 8.18 -21.00
N TYR A 19 -24.06 8.64 -22.20
CA TYR A 19 -22.69 8.48 -22.68
C TYR A 19 -21.66 9.24 -21.83
N LEU A 20 -21.96 10.45 -21.35
CA LEU A 20 -21.07 11.20 -20.47
C LEU A 20 -20.93 10.52 -19.09
N ILE A 21 -22.02 9.98 -18.53
CA ILE A 21 -21.97 9.21 -17.28
C ILE A 21 -21.14 7.94 -17.47
N ALA A 22 -21.34 7.23 -18.57
CA ALA A 22 -20.55 6.03 -18.88
C ALA A 22 -19.05 6.38 -19.05
N ALA A 23 -18.73 7.47 -19.75
CA ALA A 23 -17.35 7.94 -19.91
C ALA A 23 -16.73 8.34 -18.57
N LEU A 24 -17.49 9.00 -17.68
CA LEU A 24 -17.04 9.35 -16.34
C LEU A 24 -16.70 8.10 -15.52
N LEU A 25 -17.60 7.11 -15.51
CA LEU A 25 -17.40 5.85 -14.78
C LEU A 25 -16.19 5.08 -15.32
N LEU A 26 -16.00 5.08 -16.65
CA LEU A 26 -14.84 4.45 -17.28
C LEU A 26 -13.54 5.16 -16.90
N SER A 27 -13.51 6.49 -16.94
CA SER A 27 -12.34 7.29 -16.54
C SER A 27 -12.00 7.10 -15.06
N PHE A 28 -13.02 7.07 -14.20
CA PHE A 28 -12.84 6.82 -12.77
C PHE A 28 -12.32 5.41 -12.50
N SER A 29 -12.88 4.40 -13.18
CA SER A 29 -12.42 3.02 -13.06
C SER A 29 -10.99 2.84 -13.54
N ALA A 30 -10.62 3.49 -14.66
CA ALA A 30 -9.24 3.51 -15.16
C ALA A 30 -8.28 4.18 -14.15
N MET A 31 -8.68 5.33 -13.59
CA MET A 31 -7.89 6.02 -12.56
C MET A 31 -7.65 5.14 -11.33
N VAL A 32 -8.71 4.50 -10.80
CA VAL A 32 -8.60 3.59 -9.65
C VAL A 32 -7.71 2.39 -9.99
N GLY A 33 -7.86 1.80 -11.18
CA GLY A 33 -7.03 0.70 -11.65
C GLY A 33 -5.56 1.06 -11.74
N VAL A 34 -5.23 2.25 -12.28
CA VAL A 34 -3.84 2.74 -12.35
C VAL A 34 -3.27 2.96 -10.95
N PHE A 35 -3.99 3.64 -10.05
CA PHE A 35 -3.49 3.84 -8.67
C PHE A 35 -3.28 2.52 -7.93
N TRP A 36 -4.18 1.57 -8.10
CA TRP A 36 -4.05 0.26 -7.47
C TRP A 36 -2.84 -0.51 -8.00
N TYR A 37 -2.67 -0.55 -9.33
CA TYR A 37 -1.51 -1.18 -9.98
C TYR A 37 -0.19 -0.53 -9.56
N VAL A 38 -0.09 0.80 -9.66
CA VAL A 38 1.10 1.57 -9.26
C VAL A 38 1.40 1.37 -7.77
N GLY A 39 0.38 1.28 -6.92
CA GLY A 39 0.56 1.03 -5.48
C GLY A 39 1.14 -0.35 -5.17
N ILE A 40 0.75 -1.38 -5.92
CA ILE A 40 1.33 -2.73 -5.81
C ILE A 40 2.79 -2.71 -6.26
N GLU A 41 3.06 -2.20 -7.46
CA GLU A 41 4.41 -2.12 -8.01
C GLU A 41 5.36 -1.29 -7.12
N ALA A 42 4.89 -0.18 -6.56
CA ALA A 42 5.67 0.64 -5.64
C ALA A 42 6.03 -0.09 -4.33
N ASN A 43 5.23 -1.09 -3.90
CA ASN A 43 5.59 -1.93 -2.76
C ASN A 43 6.67 -2.95 -3.16
N HIS A 44 6.56 -3.56 -4.35
CA HIS A 44 7.62 -4.44 -4.88
C HIS A 44 8.95 -3.70 -5.01
N ASP A 45 8.95 -2.49 -5.56
CA ASP A 45 10.16 -1.68 -5.74
C ASP A 45 10.84 -1.38 -4.40
N LYS A 46 10.05 -1.03 -3.38
CA LYS A 46 10.59 -0.81 -2.02
C LYS A 46 11.23 -2.06 -1.44
N GLU A 47 10.65 -3.24 -1.70
CA GLU A 47 11.19 -4.51 -1.22
C GLU A 47 12.50 -4.85 -1.94
N TYR A 48 12.58 -4.75 -3.27
CA TYR A 48 13.83 -4.96 -4.02
C TYR A 48 14.93 -3.97 -3.61
N ILE A 49 14.59 -2.69 -3.47
CA ILE A 49 15.54 -1.65 -3.01
C ILE A 49 15.97 -1.93 -1.57
N GLY A 50 15.05 -2.38 -0.70
CA GLY A 50 15.36 -2.79 0.66
C GLY A 50 16.34 -3.96 0.72
N TYR A 51 16.12 -4.99 -0.11
CA TYR A 51 17.01 -6.14 -0.24
C TYR A 51 18.41 -5.76 -0.69
N THR A 52 18.53 -4.94 -1.73
CA THR A 52 19.85 -4.48 -2.20
C THR A 52 20.58 -3.61 -1.17
N SER A 53 19.86 -2.76 -0.43
CA SER A 53 20.42 -2.04 0.72
C SER A 53 20.85 -2.96 1.86
N GLU A 54 20.10 -4.03 2.15
CA GLU A 54 20.49 -5.02 3.15
C GLU A 54 21.75 -5.77 2.71
N GLN A 55 21.81 -6.21 1.45
CA GLN A 55 22.98 -6.87 0.85
C GLN A 55 24.25 -6.03 0.93
N GLN A 56 24.15 -4.71 0.73
CA GLN A 56 25.27 -3.77 0.94
C GLN A 56 25.82 -3.82 2.36
N VAL A 57 24.94 -3.89 3.37
CA VAL A 57 25.37 -4.00 4.77
C VAL A 57 25.93 -5.39 5.06
N LEU A 58 25.29 -6.43 4.55
CA LEU A 58 25.70 -7.83 4.73
C LEU A 58 27.10 -8.07 4.17
N SER A 59 27.47 -7.52 3.00
CA SER A 59 28.81 -7.73 2.43
C SER A 59 29.92 -7.24 3.36
N GLN A 60 29.68 -6.10 4.03
CA GLN A 60 30.62 -5.50 4.98
C GLN A 60 30.64 -6.25 6.33
N GLN A 61 29.46 -6.68 6.81
CA GLN A 61 29.38 -7.48 8.04
C GLN A 61 30.06 -8.85 7.87
N ILE A 62 29.86 -9.51 6.72
CA ILE A 62 30.53 -10.77 6.41
C ILE A 62 32.04 -10.59 6.41
N ALA A 63 32.59 -9.55 5.78
CA ALA A 63 34.02 -9.26 5.81
C ALA A 63 34.56 -9.14 7.24
N LYS A 64 33.88 -8.35 8.09
CA LYS A 64 34.23 -8.21 9.51
C LYS A 64 34.23 -9.56 10.23
N TYR A 65 33.13 -10.30 10.15
CA TYR A 65 32.98 -11.55 10.91
C TYR A 65 33.83 -12.68 10.34
N ALA A 66 34.19 -12.66 9.06
CA ALA A 66 35.16 -13.59 8.48
C ALA A 66 36.55 -13.40 9.07
N LEU A 67 37.01 -12.15 9.22
CA LEU A 67 38.28 -11.85 9.89
C LEU A 67 38.24 -12.27 11.36
N GLU A 68 37.22 -11.87 12.11
CA GLU A 68 37.07 -12.27 13.52
C GLU A 68 36.96 -13.80 13.70
N ALA A 69 36.23 -14.48 12.81
CA ALA A 69 36.12 -15.94 12.82
C ALA A 69 37.47 -16.60 12.55
N SER A 70 38.24 -16.12 11.56
CA SER A 70 39.58 -16.65 11.25
C SER A 70 40.59 -16.44 12.39
N SER A 71 40.35 -15.47 13.28
CA SER A 71 41.17 -15.23 14.48
C SER A 71 40.66 -15.97 15.72
N GLY A 72 39.63 -16.82 15.60
CA GLY A 72 39.10 -17.61 16.72
C GLY A 72 38.22 -16.87 17.70
N VAL A 73 37.62 -15.74 17.30
CA VAL A 73 36.66 -15.03 18.15
C VAL A 73 35.37 -15.86 18.29
N GLU A 74 34.98 -16.11 19.54
CA GLU A 74 33.79 -16.90 19.86
C GLU A 74 32.51 -16.24 19.31
N GLY A 75 31.65 -17.04 18.68
CA GLY A 75 30.38 -16.58 18.11
C GLY A 75 30.46 -15.98 16.70
N SER A 76 31.64 -15.57 16.23
CA SER A 76 31.79 -14.96 14.90
C SER A 76 31.46 -15.94 13.76
N PHE A 77 31.75 -17.23 13.90
CA PHE A 77 31.31 -18.28 12.96
C PHE A 77 29.78 -18.35 12.81
N SER A 78 29.04 -18.21 13.92
CA SER A 78 27.57 -18.23 13.88
C SER A 78 27.01 -17.00 13.18
N GLN A 79 27.62 -15.83 13.41
CA GLN A 79 27.25 -14.60 12.73
C GLN A 79 27.56 -14.66 11.24
N LEU A 80 28.74 -15.16 10.87
CA LEU A 80 29.15 -15.36 9.48
C LEU A 80 28.19 -16.29 8.73
N THR A 81 27.80 -17.41 9.36
CA THR A 81 26.79 -18.34 8.82
C THR A 81 25.46 -17.63 8.60
N HIS A 82 24.98 -16.90 9.61
CA HIS A 82 23.71 -16.19 9.54
C HIS A 82 23.68 -15.17 8.38
N TYR A 83 24.72 -14.35 8.24
CA TYR A 83 24.76 -13.34 7.18
C TYR A 83 24.92 -13.95 5.78
N ARG A 84 25.68 -15.05 5.65
CA ARG A 84 25.76 -15.81 4.41
C ARG A 84 24.39 -16.32 3.98
N ASP A 85 23.69 -16.98 4.89
CA ASP A 85 22.39 -17.58 4.61
C ASP A 85 21.34 -16.52 4.32
N ARG A 86 21.40 -15.37 5.01
CA ARG A 86 20.52 -14.23 4.74
C ARG A 86 20.75 -13.65 3.35
N PHE A 87 22.00 -13.54 2.92
CA PHE A 87 22.33 -13.06 1.57
C PHE A 87 21.84 -14.04 0.49
N ASP A 88 22.05 -15.35 0.69
CA ASP A 88 21.52 -16.42 -0.16
C ASP A 88 19.98 -16.32 -0.28
N GLU A 89 19.31 -16.12 0.85
CA GLU A 89 17.85 -15.98 0.91
C GLU A 89 17.36 -14.77 0.09
N ILE A 90 17.99 -13.61 0.27
CA ILE A 90 17.64 -12.39 -0.46
C ILE A 90 17.84 -12.56 -1.97
N LEU A 91 18.98 -13.13 -2.39
CA LEU A 91 19.22 -13.41 -3.82
C LEU A 91 18.16 -14.34 -4.40
N ASN A 92 17.77 -15.38 -3.64
CA ASN A 92 16.72 -16.28 -4.07
C ASN A 92 15.36 -15.57 -4.20
N HIS A 93 15.02 -14.66 -3.28
CA HIS A 93 13.80 -13.84 -3.39
C HIS A 93 13.84 -12.91 -4.61
N GLN A 94 14.99 -12.34 -4.94
CA GLN A 94 15.16 -11.52 -6.15
C GLN A 94 15.01 -12.39 -7.42
N ARG A 95 15.66 -13.55 -7.47
CA ARG A 95 15.66 -14.43 -8.65
C ARG A 95 14.33 -15.14 -8.90
N ASN A 96 13.69 -15.61 -7.84
CA ASN A 96 12.51 -16.50 -7.92
C ASN A 96 11.23 -15.88 -7.37
N GLY A 97 11.29 -14.67 -6.80
CA GLY A 97 10.18 -14.01 -6.12
C GLY A 97 10.00 -14.47 -4.67
N ASN A 98 9.21 -13.71 -3.92
CA ASN A 98 8.85 -13.99 -2.54
C ASN A 98 7.34 -14.22 -2.41
N VAL A 99 6.96 -15.49 -2.21
CA VAL A 99 5.55 -15.91 -2.09
C VAL A 99 4.87 -15.30 -0.87
N ALA A 100 5.62 -15.02 0.21
CA ALA A 100 5.05 -14.49 1.45
C ALA A 100 4.57 -13.04 1.30
N THR A 101 5.28 -12.24 0.51
CA THR A 101 4.94 -10.84 0.23
C THR A 101 4.20 -10.67 -1.11
N GLY A 102 4.23 -11.69 -1.97
CA GLY A 102 3.70 -11.63 -3.34
C GLY A 102 4.67 -11.00 -4.33
N LEU A 103 5.93 -10.80 -3.93
CA LEU A 103 6.98 -10.24 -4.79
C LEU A 103 7.23 -11.17 -5.99
N PRO A 104 7.14 -10.68 -7.23
CA PRO A 104 7.48 -11.47 -8.40
C PRO A 104 9.01 -11.70 -8.50
N PRO A 105 9.47 -12.56 -9.40
CA PRO A 105 10.86 -12.56 -9.85
C PRO A 105 11.26 -11.21 -10.44
N SER A 106 12.53 -10.84 -10.33
CA SER A 106 13.07 -9.65 -10.98
C SER A 106 12.84 -9.67 -12.48
N GLY A 107 12.52 -8.49 -13.03
CA GLY A 107 12.21 -8.34 -14.45
C GLY A 107 13.45 -8.38 -15.34
N GLU A 108 13.22 -8.59 -16.65
CA GLU A 108 14.28 -8.67 -17.68
C GLU A 108 15.17 -7.41 -17.73
N SER A 109 14.65 -6.24 -17.34
CA SER A 109 15.39 -4.98 -17.34
C SER A 109 16.56 -4.93 -16.36
N VAL A 110 16.60 -5.81 -15.36
CA VAL A 110 17.66 -5.88 -14.34
C VAL A 110 18.39 -7.23 -14.33
N GLU A 111 18.13 -8.10 -15.32
CA GLU A 111 18.71 -9.45 -15.37
C GLU A 111 20.24 -9.41 -15.41
N ASP A 112 20.83 -8.50 -16.19
CA ASP A 112 22.28 -8.37 -16.31
C ASP A 112 22.93 -7.97 -14.96
N ASP A 113 22.32 -7.01 -14.25
CA ASP A 113 22.80 -6.57 -12.93
C ASP A 113 22.60 -7.67 -11.87
N LEU A 114 21.49 -8.42 -11.95
CA LEU A 114 21.22 -9.54 -11.04
C LEU A 114 22.21 -10.68 -11.28
N ALA A 115 22.46 -11.05 -12.53
CA ALA A 115 23.43 -12.09 -12.88
C ALA A 115 24.84 -11.72 -12.43
N ALA A 116 25.24 -10.45 -12.59
CA ALA A 116 26.53 -9.96 -12.09
C ALA A 116 26.63 -10.04 -10.56
N MET A 117 25.53 -9.77 -9.84
CA MET A 117 25.46 -9.94 -8.38
C MET A 117 25.55 -11.41 -7.98
N GLU A 118 24.87 -12.32 -8.68
CA GLU A 118 24.93 -13.76 -8.44
C GLU A 118 26.34 -14.33 -8.67
N GLU A 119 27.02 -13.90 -9.73
CA GLU A 119 28.41 -14.29 -10.02
C GLU A 119 29.37 -13.79 -8.94
N ALA A 120 29.28 -12.51 -8.58
CA ALA A 120 30.09 -11.93 -7.49
C ALA A 120 29.84 -12.66 -6.17
N TRP A 121 28.57 -12.96 -5.86
CA TRP A 121 28.20 -13.69 -4.66
C TRP A 121 28.72 -15.13 -4.65
N SER A 122 28.66 -15.86 -5.77
CA SER A 122 29.13 -17.24 -5.84
C SER A 122 30.60 -17.37 -5.42
N GLY A 123 31.47 -16.55 -6.00
CA GLY A 123 32.90 -16.56 -5.66
C GLY A 123 33.19 -16.05 -4.24
N PHE A 124 32.34 -15.17 -3.72
CA PHE A 124 32.43 -14.68 -2.34
C PHE A 124 31.99 -15.76 -1.33
N ARG A 125 30.89 -16.45 -1.62
CA ARG A 125 30.30 -17.55 -0.85
C ARG A 125 31.23 -18.74 -0.71
N GLU A 126 31.97 -19.08 -1.76
CA GLU A 126 32.99 -20.13 -1.71
C GLU A 126 34.07 -19.82 -0.66
N SER A 127 34.59 -18.59 -0.66
CA SER A 127 35.55 -18.15 0.37
C SER A 127 34.95 -18.17 1.78
N ILE A 128 33.68 -17.76 1.93
CA ILE A 128 32.97 -17.83 3.22
C ILE A 128 32.88 -19.28 3.71
N ASN A 129 32.49 -20.21 2.84
CA ASN A 129 32.36 -21.62 3.20
C ASN A 129 33.71 -22.21 3.61
N PHE A 130 34.79 -21.86 2.91
CA PHE A 130 36.14 -22.28 3.28
C PHE A 130 36.51 -21.84 4.71
N VAL A 131 36.23 -20.58 5.07
CA VAL A 131 36.44 -20.08 6.45
C VAL A 131 35.55 -20.83 7.45
N LEU A 132 34.28 -21.09 7.11
CA LEU A 132 33.35 -21.79 8.00
C LEU A 132 33.71 -23.26 8.21
N ASP A 133 34.23 -23.94 7.18
CA ASP A 133 34.70 -25.33 7.25
C ASP A 133 35.95 -25.43 8.15
N GLY A 134 36.79 -24.41 8.16
CA GLY A 134 37.96 -24.27 9.04
C GLY A 134 37.66 -24.02 10.52
N LYS A 135 36.38 -23.97 10.93
CA LYS A 135 35.96 -23.65 12.31
C LYS A 135 36.61 -24.53 13.37
N GLU A 136 36.73 -25.83 13.11
CA GLU A 136 37.28 -26.78 14.09
C GLU A 136 38.75 -26.49 14.35
N GLY A 137 39.58 -26.36 13.30
CA GLY A 137 41.01 -26.05 13.43
C GLY A 137 41.25 -24.71 14.13
N VAL A 138 40.49 -23.68 13.77
CA VAL A 138 40.59 -22.37 14.45
C VAL A 138 40.20 -22.47 15.94
N SER A 139 39.17 -23.27 16.27
CA SER A 139 38.75 -23.48 17.65
C SER A 139 39.81 -24.23 18.47
N VAL A 140 40.48 -25.22 17.87
CA VAL A 140 41.60 -25.93 18.49
C VAL A 140 42.73 -24.97 18.80
N VAL A 141 43.11 -24.13 17.84
CA VAL A 141 44.17 -23.13 18.00
C VAL A 141 43.84 -22.10 19.09
N ALA A 142 42.57 -21.65 19.16
CA ALA A 142 42.12 -20.74 20.21
C ALA A 142 42.21 -21.37 21.60
N GLU A 143 41.88 -22.65 21.76
CA GLU A 143 42.03 -23.36 23.03
C GLU A 143 43.49 -23.63 23.37
N ALA A 144 44.30 -24.07 22.40
CA ALA A 144 45.74 -24.25 22.56
C ALA A 144 46.41 -22.95 23.02
N SER A 145 46.09 -21.81 22.39
CA SER A 145 46.55 -20.48 22.80
C SER A 145 46.23 -20.18 24.26
N LYS A 146 44.99 -20.44 24.68
CA LYS A 146 44.53 -20.19 26.04
C LYS A 146 45.25 -21.06 27.05
N VAL A 147 45.43 -22.35 26.76
CA VAL A 147 46.15 -23.27 27.63
C VAL A 147 47.63 -22.88 27.73
N ILE A 148 48.28 -22.59 26.60
CA ILE A 148 49.68 -22.15 26.60
C ILE A 148 49.82 -20.85 27.41
N ASN A 149 48.97 -19.86 27.20
CA ASN A 149 49.01 -18.60 27.96
C ASN A 149 48.73 -18.78 29.47
N GLU A 150 47.99 -19.82 29.87
CA GLU A 150 47.80 -20.17 31.29
C GLU A 150 49.01 -20.90 31.90
N LEU A 151 49.65 -21.77 31.12
CA LEU A 151 50.73 -22.64 31.59
C LEU A 151 52.11 -21.97 31.54
N MET A 152 52.39 -21.12 30.54
CA MET A 152 53.70 -20.48 30.38
C MET A 152 54.16 -19.66 31.60
N PRO A 153 53.31 -18.86 32.28
CA PRO A 153 53.73 -18.18 33.51
C PRO A 153 54.08 -19.14 34.64
N LYS A 154 53.39 -20.29 34.75
CA LYS A 154 53.70 -21.32 35.75
C LYS A 154 55.04 -22.00 35.45
N LEU A 155 55.30 -22.27 34.17
CA LEU A 155 56.55 -22.83 33.67
C LEU A 155 57.73 -21.89 33.96
N GLN A 156 57.57 -20.59 33.69
CA GLN A 156 58.57 -19.56 34.03
C GLN A 156 58.86 -19.51 35.53
N ALA A 157 57.84 -19.57 36.38
CA ALA A 157 58.03 -19.58 37.83
C ALA A 157 58.82 -20.82 38.31
N TYR A 158 58.58 -21.99 37.72
CA TYR A 158 59.36 -23.19 38.03
C TYR A 158 60.81 -23.08 37.56
N ASP A 159 61.04 -22.51 36.38
CA ASP A 159 62.40 -22.25 35.89
C ASP A 159 63.16 -21.25 36.79
N GLU A 160 62.47 -20.22 37.29
CA GLU A 160 63.03 -19.28 38.29
C GLU A 160 63.37 -19.98 39.61
N GLU A 161 62.45 -20.80 40.15
CA GLU A 161 62.70 -21.57 41.38
C GLU A 161 63.91 -22.52 41.22
N ILE A 162 64.06 -23.17 40.06
CA ILE A 162 65.22 -24.02 39.76
C ILE A 162 66.53 -23.22 39.82
N VAL A 163 66.55 -22.02 39.21
CA VAL A 163 67.72 -21.14 39.24
C VAL A 163 68.06 -20.72 40.67
N ASP A 164 67.06 -20.35 41.47
CA ASP A 164 67.23 -19.94 42.87
C ASP A 164 67.80 -21.07 43.74
N ILE A 165 67.24 -22.29 43.64
CA ILE A 165 67.75 -23.47 44.37
C ILE A 165 69.19 -23.79 43.96
N LEU A 166 69.54 -23.64 42.68
CA LEU A 166 70.91 -23.86 42.20
C LEU A 166 71.90 -22.81 42.72
N LEU A 167 71.48 -21.56 42.85
CA LEU A 167 72.27 -20.49 43.46
C LEU A 167 72.50 -20.75 44.96
N ASP A 168 71.43 -21.10 45.68
CA ASP A 168 71.48 -21.36 47.14
C ASP A 168 72.32 -22.60 47.47
N SER A 169 72.21 -23.64 46.65
CA SER A 169 73.02 -24.86 46.76
C SER A 169 74.45 -24.73 46.24
N LYS A 170 74.84 -23.55 45.71
CA LYS A 170 76.16 -23.24 45.16
C LYS A 170 76.59 -24.20 44.06
N ALA A 171 75.67 -24.50 43.14
CA ALA A 171 75.93 -25.31 41.96
C ALA A 171 77.07 -24.72 41.08
N SER A 172 77.61 -25.52 40.16
CA SER A 172 78.64 -25.02 39.24
C SER A 172 78.07 -23.95 38.31
N ARG A 173 78.94 -23.05 37.85
CA ARG A 173 78.56 -21.97 36.91
C ARG A 173 77.91 -22.51 35.64
N ASP A 174 78.36 -23.66 35.15
CA ASP A 174 77.82 -24.28 33.94
C ASP A 174 76.36 -24.71 34.13
N VAL A 175 76.01 -25.27 35.30
CA VAL A 175 74.64 -25.69 35.62
C VAL A 175 73.72 -24.49 35.83
N ILE A 176 74.21 -23.43 36.48
CA ILE A 176 73.44 -22.18 36.64
C ILE A 176 73.17 -21.55 35.27
N ASN A 177 74.19 -21.45 34.41
CA ASN A 177 74.02 -20.92 33.05
C ASN A 177 73.02 -21.73 32.23
N LEU A 178 73.02 -23.05 32.37
CA LEU A 178 72.05 -23.94 31.71
C LEU A 178 70.62 -23.64 32.16
N ALA A 179 70.39 -23.56 33.47
CA ALA A 179 69.07 -23.24 34.02
C ALA A 179 68.61 -21.82 33.63
N THR A 180 69.51 -20.84 33.59
CA THR A 180 69.18 -19.48 33.13
C THR A 180 68.85 -19.46 31.63
N ARG A 181 69.52 -20.27 30.80
CA ARG A 181 69.17 -20.42 29.38
C ARG A 181 67.77 -21.02 29.23
N GLN A 182 67.42 -21.98 30.08
CA GLN A 182 66.09 -22.58 30.12
C GLN A 182 65.00 -21.54 30.42
N LEU A 183 65.23 -20.68 31.43
CA LEU A 183 64.35 -19.56 31.74
C LEU A 183 64.20 -18.60 30.54
N MET A 184 65.31 -18.26 29.86
CA MET A 184 65.25 -17.41 28.66
C MET A 184 64.45 -18.06 27.52
N LEU A 185 64.58 -19.38 27.32
CA LEU A 185 63.82 -20.12 26.32
C LEU A 185 62.31 -20.08 26.65
N SER A 186 61.91 -20.30 27.91
CA SER A 186 60.50 -20.20 28.31
C SER A 186 59.87 -18.83 28.00
N GLN A 187 60.64 -17.75 28.17
CA GLN A 187 60.19 -16.40 27.81
C GLN A 187 60.09 -16.21 26.29
N ARG A 188 61.05 -16.75 25.52
CA ARG A 188 61.04 -16.71 24.06
C ARG A 188 59.87 -17.50 23.48
N ILE A 189 59.61 -18.70 23.98
CA ILE A 189 58.45 -19.53 23.64
C ILE A 189 57.16 -18.73 23.82
N ALA A 190 56.94 -18.17 25.00
CA ALA A 190 55.72 -17.40 25.29
C ALA A 190 55.56 -16.18 24.35
N ASN A 191 56.66 -15.49 24.03
CA ASN A 191 56.61 -14.37 23.10
C ASN A 191 56.34 -14.81 21.66
N ASN A 192 56.99 -15.87 21.19
CA ASN A 192 56.83 -16.37 19.82
C ASN A 192 55.43 -16.96 19.58
N VAL A 193 54.83 -17.63 20.58
CA VAL A 193 53.40 -18.07 20.53
C VAL A 193 52.48 -16.89 20.30
N ASN A 194 52.60 -15.87 21.15
CA ASN A 194 51.75 -14.69 21.05
C ASN A 194 51.98 -13.95 19.72
N HIS A 195 53.20 -14.00 19.17
CA HIS A 195 53.48 -13.44 17.86
C HIS A 195 52.86 -14.27 16.72
N ALA A 196 52.98 -15.59 16.75
CA ALA A 196 52.36 -16.49 15.77
C ALA A 196 50.83 -16.33 15.74
N LEU A 197 50.21 -16.13 16.90
CA LEU A 197 48.78 -15.91 17.03
C LEU A 197 48.32 -14.49 16.68
N SER A 198 49.25 -13.54 16.50
CA SER A 198 48.91 -12.16 16.15
C SER A 198 48.51 -11.97 14.67
N GLY A 199 48.71 -12.99 13.83
CA GLY A 199 48.40 -12.95 12.41
C GLY A 199 49.42 -12.18 11.54
N VAL A 200 50.57 -11.79 12.12
CA VAL A 200 51.65 -11.08 11.41
C VAL A 200 52.90 -11.95 11.42
N ASP A 201 53.53 -12.11 10.25
CA ASP A 201 54.75 -12.92 10.07
C ASP A 201 54.62 -14.33 10.70
N VAL A 202 53.43 -14.91 10.59
CA VAL A 202 53.02 -16.16 11.26
C VAL A 202 53.99 -17.30 10.97
N GLU A 203 54.42 -17.46 9.71
CA GLU A 203 55.35 -18.51 9.29
C GLU A 203 56.70 -18.44 10.06
N LEU A 204 57.32 -17.25 10.12
CA LEU A 204 58.57 -17.06 10.85
C LEU A 204 58.40 -17.20 12.37
N ALA A 205 57.25 -16.76 12.89
CA ALA A 205 56.95 -16.88 14.31
C ALA A 205 56.75 -18.35 14.72
N ILE A 206 56.08 -19.15 13.88
CA ILE A 206 55.88 -20.58 14.07
C ILE A 206 57.21 -21.34 13.99
N GLU A 207 58.06 -21.04 13.00
CA GLU A 207 59.40 -21.66 12.88
C GLU A 207 60.23 -21.47 14.16
N ARG A 208 60.38 -20.21 14.60
CA ARG A 208 61.15 -19.89 15.83
C ARG A 208 60.53 -20.47 17.09
N PHE A 209 59.21 -20.52 17.14
CA PHE A 209 58.49 -21.11 18.25
C PHE A 209 58.76 -22.62 18.34
N SER A 210 58.70 -23.34 17.22
CA SER A 210 59.01 -24.77 17.15
C SER A 210 60.45 -25.05 17.58
N GLU A 211 61.42 -24.28 17.07
CA GLU A 211 62.83 -24.41 17.47
C GLU A 211 63.03 -24.21 18.98
N ASP A 212 62.40 -23.19 19.56
CA ASP A 212 62.53 -22.88 20.97
C ASP A 212 61.89 -23.96 21.87
N VAL A 213 60.79 -24.56 21.44
CA VAL A 213 60.13 -25.67 22.14
C VAL A 213 61.01 -26.93 22.09
N GLU A 214 61.56 -27.27 20.92
CA GLU A 214 62.47 -28.40 20.77
C GLU A 214 63.74 -28.23 21.64
N GLU A 215 64.36 -27.04 21.60
CA GLU A 215 65.53 -26.72 22.41
C GLU A 215 65.22 -26.81 23.92
N TYR A 216 64.08 -26.24 24.35
CA TYR A 216 63.64 -26.28 25.74
C TYR A 216 63.43 -27.73 26.20
N GLY A 217 62.74 -28.55 25.42
CA GLY A 217 62.49 -29.95 25.74
C GLY A 217 63.78 -30.76 25.88
N SER A 218 64.71 -30.58 24.94
CA SER A 218 66.01 -31.26 24.94
C SER A 218 66.88 -30.90 26.15
N VAL A 219 66.91 -29.61 26.52
CA VAL A 219 67.64 -29.15 27.71
C VAL A 219 66.99 -29.65 28.99
N LEU A 220 65.65 -29.58 29.10
CA LEU A 220 64.91 -30.07 30.27
C LEU A 220 65.12 -31.56 30.48
N GLU A 221 65.02 -32.37 29.41
CA GLU A 221 65.29 -33.80 29.49
C GLU A 221 66.75 -34.09 29.91
N GLY A 222 67.70 -33.34 29.36
CA GLY A 222 69.11 -33.41 29.76
C GLY A 222 69.31 -33.12 31.25
N MET A 223 68.61 -32.13 31.80
CA MET A 223 68.68 -31.79 33.23
C MET A 223 68.04 -32.88 34.11
N VAL A 224 66.91 -33.46 33.67
CA VAL A 224 66.16 -34.51 34.41
C VAL A 224 66.86 -35.86 34.38
N ARG A 225 67.27 -36.35 33.21
CA ARG A 225 67.75 -37.74 32.99
C ARG A 225 69.22 -37.82 32.61
N GLY A 226 69.80 -36.74 32.12
CA GLY A 226 71.10 -36.73 31.45
C GLY A 226 71.01 -37.19 30.00
N ASN A 227 71.83 -36.59 29.14
CA ASN A 227 72.00 -36.98 27.74
C ASN A 227 73.49 -36.84 27.33
N ASP A 228 73.80 -36.97 26.04
CA ASP A 228 75.19 -36.93 25.54
C ASP A 228 75.90 -35.57 25.77
N THR A 229 75.15 -34.49 25.99
CA THR A 229 75.68 -33.12 26.11
C THR A 229 75.47 -32.50 27.49
N ILE A 230 74.44 -32.92 28.22
CA ILE A 230 74.02 -32.37 29.50
C ILE A 230 74.04 -33.48 30.55
N ALA A 231 74.80 -33.27 31.62
CA ALA A 231 74.80 -34.17 32.76
C ALA A 231 73.54 -33.96 33.63
N MET A 232 72.96 -35.06 34.09
CA MET A 232 71.84 -35.06 35.03
C MET A 232 72.17 -34.23 36.29
N ILE A 233 71.24 -33.35 36.69
CA ILE A 233 71.35 -32.61 37.94
C ILE A 233 70.98 -33.54 39.10
N LYS A 234 71.87 -33.68 40.09
CA LYS A 234 71.69 -34.66 41.19
C LYS A 234 71.06 -34.08 42.46
N ASN A 235 70.89 -32.76 42.54
CA ASN A 235 70.25 -32.15 43.70
C ASN A 235 68.78 -32.61 43.77
N GLU A 236 68.36 -33.21 44.88
CA GLU A 236 67.01 -33.79 45.05
C GLU A 236 65.90 -32.75 44.93
N GLU A 237 66.11 -31.55 45.47
CA GLU A 237 65.15 -30.45 45.43
C GLU A 237 64.97 -29.90 44.01
N VAL A 238 66.10 -29.73 43.29
CA VAL A 238 66.08 -29.33 41.87
C VAL A 238 65.45 -30.43 41.01
N GLN A 239 65.72 -31.71 41.28
CA GLN A 239 65.12 -32.82 40.56
C GLN A 239 63.60 -32.85 40.71
N ALA A 240 63.08 -32.66 41.92
CA ALA A 240 61.63 -32.58 42.13
C ALA A 240 61.00 -31.47 41.27
N LYS A 241 61.62 -30.29 41.23
CA LYS A 241 61.15 -29.16 40.40
C LYS A 241 61.26 -29.44 38.90
N LEU A 242 62.36 -30.04 38.45
CA LEU A 242 62.52 -30.44 37.05
C LEU A 242 61.46 -31.45 36.61
N PHE A 243 61.05 -32.38 37.49
CA PHE A 243 59.93 -33.27 37.21
C PHE A 243 58.61 -32.50 37.08
N GLU A 244 58.32 -31.57 37.98
CA GLU A 244 57.13 -30.68 37.89
C GLU A 244 57.14 -29.88 36.57
N THR A 245 58.27 -29.27 36.21
CA THR A 245 58.46 -28.57 34.94
C THR A 245 58.25 -29.49 33.75
N SER A 246 58.77 -30.72 33.79
CA SER A 246 58.62 -31.68 32.68
C SER A 246 57.17 -32.07 32.44
N MET A 247 56.38 -32.30 33.50
CA MET A 247 54.96 -32.63 33.36
C MET A 247 54.18 -31.48 32.73
N LEU A 248 54.46 -30.24 33.13
CA LEU A 248 53.79 -29.05 32.61
C LEU A 248 54.23 -28.75 31.17
N PHE A 249 55.52 -28.91 30.88
CA PHE A 249 56.05 -28.73 29.53
C PHE A 249 55.54 -29.79 28.55
N THR A 250 55.34 -31.04 28.95
CA THR A 250 54.72 -32.05 28.07
C THR A 250 53.35 -31.59 27.57
N ILE A 251 52.50 -31.03 28.45
CA ILE A 251 51.20 -30.50 28.04
C ILE A 251 51.37 -29.36 27.02
N VAL A 252 52.32 -28.45 27.26
CA VAL A 252 52.61 -27.36 26.31
C VAL A 252 53.09 -27.92 24.96
N SER A 253 54.02 -28.87 24.97
CA SER A 253 54.58 -29.52 23.77
C SER A 253 53.51 -30.22 22.94
N ASP A 254 52.56 -30.91 23.58
CA ASP A 254 51.46 -31.58 22.88
C ASP A 254 50.59 -30.57 22.11
N TYR A 255 50.26 -29.42 22.73
CA TYR A 255 49.53 -28.34 22.05
C TYR A 255 50.37 -27.64 20.98
N VAL A 256 51.70 -27.57 21.14
CA VAL A 256 52.58 -27.01 20.11
C VAL A 256 52.55 -27.87 18.86
N GLU A 257 52.64 -29.19 19.01
CA GLU A 257 52.57 -30.15 17.90
C GLU A 257 51.23 -30.02 17.17
N GLU A 258 50.12 -29.92 17.90
CA GLU A 258 48.78 -29.70 17.32
C GLU A 258 48.67 -28.35 16.58
N LEU A 259 49.28 -27.28 17.09
CA LEU A 259 49.33 -25.98 16.42
C LEU A 259 50.17 -26.02 15.12
N LEU A 260 51.26 -26.78 15.12
CA LEU A 260 52.12 -26.94 13.95
C LEU A 260 51.38 -27.73 12.85
N ASP A 261 50.68 -28.79 13.22
CA ASP A 261 49.90 -29.61 12.28
C ASP A 261 48.78 -28.82 11.60
N LEU A 262 48.18 -27.84 12.29
CA LEU A 262 47.11 -26.99 11.77
C LEU A 262 47.61 -25.70 11.08
N SER A 263 48.92 -25.45 11.08
CA SER A 263 49.47 -24.15 10.66
C SER A 263 49.18 -23.80 9.19
N ASP A 264 49.35 -24.75 8.28
CA ASP A 264 49.07 -24.57 6.85
C ASP A 264 47.58 -24.26 6.60
N ASP A 265 46.69 -25.04 7.23
CA ASP A 265 45.24 -24.85 7.12
C ASP A 265 44.80 -23.46 7.63
N LEU A 266 45.38 -22.99 8.74
CA LEU A 266 45.09 -21.66 9.28
C LEU A 266 45.55 -20.53 8.37
N LEU A 267 46.71 -20.68 7.72
CA LEU A 267 47.19 -19.70 6.76
C LEU A 267 46.25 -19.58 5.57
N GLU A 268 45.73 -20.71 5.08
CA GLU A 268 44.72 -20.72 4.02
C GLU A 268 43.39 -20.08 4.48
N ILE A 269 42.94 -20.37 5.70
CA ILE A 269 41.72 -19.77 6.29
C ILE A 269 41.87 -18.25 6.42
N GLN A 270 43.03 -17.77 6.89
CA GLN A 270 43.32 -16.34 6.98
C GLN A 270 43.39 -15.69 5.59
N ALA A 271 44.00 -16.35 4.61
CA ALA A 271 44.03 -15.87 3.23
C ALA A 271 42.62 -15.76 2.62
N ALA A 272 41.75 -16.74 2.89
CA ALA A 272 40.35 -16.71 2.48
C ALA A 272 39.58 -15.57 3.16
N ALA A 273 39.75 -15.37 4.47
CA ALA A 273 39.14 -14.26 5.20
C ALA A 273 39.59 -12.89 4.68
N GLN A 274 40.88 -12.76 4.35
CA GLN A 274 41.41 -11.55 3.74
C GLN A 274 40.85 -11.33 2.31
N SER A 275 40.68 -12.41 1.53
CA SER A 275 40.04 -12.36 0.22
C SER A 275 38.58 -11.89 0.32
N ILE A 276 37.83 -12.38 1.31
CA ILE A 276 36.46 -11.90 1.62
C ILE A 276 36.50 -10.40 1.93
N SER A 277 37.44 -9.95 2.78
CA SER A 277 37.56 -8.53 3.09
C SER A 277 37.80 -7.69 1.83
N THR A 278 38.69 -8.10 0.93
CA THR A 278 38.98 -7.36 -0.31
C THR A 278 37.83 -7.39 -1.31
N LYS A 279 37.15 -8.53 -1.48
CA LYS A 279 36.01 -8.67 -2.42
C LYS A 279 34.71 -8.05 -1.90
N SER A 280 34.63 -7.69 -0.62
CA SER A 280 33.39 -7.16 -0.02
C SER A 280 32.94 -5.84 -0.62
N ASP A 281 33.89 -5.01 -1.07
CA ASP A 281 33.64 -3.75 -1.76
C ASP A 281 33.10 -3.98 -3.18
N ASP A 282 33.58 -5.02 -3.87
CA ASP A 282 33.05 -5.39 -5.19
C ASP A 282 31.62 -5.90 -5.08
N LEU A 283 31.33 -6.73 -4.07
CA LEU A 283 29.98 -7.22 -3.79
C LEU A 283 29.04 -6.06 -3.37
N PHE A 284 29.54 -5.11 -2.57
CA PHE A 284 28.82 -3.88 -2.25
C PHE A 284 28.48 -3.09 -3.52
N ALA A 285 29.45 -2.91 -4.42
CA ALA A 285 29.25 -2.19 -5.67
C ALA A 285 28.26 -2.91 -6.59
N ALA A 286 28.28 -4.25 -6.65
CA ALA A 286 27.30 -5.05 -7.39
C ALA A 286 25.88 -4.85 -6.83
N ALA A 287 25.71 -4.89 -5.50
CA ALA A 287 24.44 -4.61 -4.85
C ALA A 287 23.92 -3.18 -5.14
N LEU A 288 24.82 -2.19 -5.16
CA LEU A 288 24.49 -0.80 -5.50
C LEU A 288 24.10 -0.64 -6.98
N ARG A 289 24.77 -1.34 -7.91
CA ARG A 289 24.37 -1.35 -9.32
C ARG A 289 22.98 -1.94 -9.48
N LEU A 290 22.73 -3.09 -8.87
CA LEU A 290 21.42 -3.74 -8.88
C LEU A 290 20.33 -2.85 -8.25
N GLN A 291 20.63 -2.14 -7.17
CA GLN A 291 19.72 -1.15 -6.58
C GLN A 291 19.34 -0.04 -7.57
N ASN A 292 20.34 0.53 -8.26
CA ASN A 292 20.11 1.55 -9.28
C ASN A 292 19.33 0.98 -10.47
N GLY A 293 19.58 -0.28 -10.85
CA GLY A 293 18.82 -1.02 -11.86
C GLY A 293 17.34 -1.11 -11.50
N TYR A 294 16.99 -1.49 -10.26
CA TYR A 294 15.60 -1.49 -9.79
C TYR A 294 14.98 -0.10 -9.80
N SER A 295 15.70 0.93 -9.35
CA SER A 295 15.21 2.31 -9.39
C SER A 295 14.92 2.78 -10.81
N LEU A 296 15.82 2.50 -11.76
CA LEU A 296 15.66 2.88 -13.15
C LEU A 296 14.51 2.10 -13.82
N ALA A 297 14.39 0.81 -13.53
CA ALA A 297 13.30 -0.01 -14.01
C ALA A 297 11.93 0.52 -13.54
N ALA A 298 11.85 0.95 -12.27
CA ALA A 298 10.65 1.59 -11.73
C ALA A 298 10.30 2.90 -12.46
N ASP A 299 11.31 3.75 -12.73
CA ASP A 299 11.13 5.03 -13.43
C ASP A 299 10.69 4.85 -14.91
N LEU A 300 11.17 3.81 -15.58
CA LEU A 300 10.89 3.55 -17.00
C LEU A 300 9.58 2.78 -17.25
N ARG A 301 8.83 2.39 -16.21
CA ARG A 301 7.58 1.65 -16.39
C ARG A 301 6.56 2.46 -17.19
N PRO A 302 5.81 1.82 -18.12
CA PRO A 302 4.85 2.52 -18.98
C PRO A 302 3.63 3.06 -18.22
N VAL A 303 3.29 2.46 -17.07
CA VAL A 303 2.17 2.89 -16.23
C VAL A 303 2.73 3.66 -15.04
N GLN A 304 2.76 4.99 -15.18
CA GLN A 304 3.23 5.91 -14.15
C GLN A 304 2.05 6.60 -13.41
N PRO A 305 2.24 7.11 -12.18
CA PRO A 305 1.20 7.84 -11.44
C PRO A 305 0.54 8.98 -12.22
N GLU A 306 1.28 9.64 -13.12
CA GLU A 306 0.86 10.73 -13.99
C GLU A 306 -0.36 10.35 -14.86
N MET A 307 -0.45 9.08 -15.25
CA MET A 307 -1.59 8.56 -16.02
C MET A 307 -2.88 8.60 -15.19
N ALA A 308 -2.82 8.34 -13.88
CA ALA A 308 -3.98 8.45 -13.01
C ALA A 308 -4.45 9.92 -12.90
N TYR A 309 -3.52 10.87 -12.79
CA TYR A 309 -3.87 12.30 -12.82
C TYR A 309 -4.48 12.73 -14.16
N MET A 310 -4.01 12.19 -15.27
CA MET A 310 -4.61 12.41 -16.60
C MET A 310 -6.07 11.91 -16.63
N PHE A 311 -6.34 10.68 -16.19
CA PHE A 311 -7.71 10.15 -16.11
C PHE A 311 -8.58 10.93 -15.12
N GLY A 312 -8.01 11.42 -14.01
CA GLY A 312 -8.69 12.34 -13.10
C GLY A 312 -9.09 13.65 -13.78
N GLY A 313 -8.17 14.24 -14.56
CA GLY A 313 -8.42 15.44 -15.36
C GLY A 313 -9.51 15.26 -16.42
N ILE A 314 -9.49 14.13 -17.13
CA ILE A 314 -10.57 13.75 -18.07
C ILE A 314 -11.90 13.62 -17.32
N GLY A 315 -11.91 12.98 -16.16
CA GLY A 315 -13.09 12.85 -15.31
C GLY A 315 -13.68 14.22 -14.91
N LEU A 316 -12.83 15.16 -14.49
CA LEU A 316 -13.24 16.53 -14.17
C LEU A 316 -13.82 17.27 -15.40
N LEU A 317 -13.20 17.09 -16.57
CA LEU A 317 -13.70 17.68 -17.81
C LEU A 317 -15.07 17.10 -18.19
N VAL A 318 -15.26 15.78 -18.04
CA VAL A 318 -16.56 15.12 -18.28
C VAL A 318 -17.62 15.59 -17.27
N LEU A 319 -17.26 15.74 -15.99
CA LEU A 319 -18.16 16.30 -14.96
C LEU A 319 -18.58 17.72 -15.31
N PHE A 320 -17.64 18.55 -15.75
CA PHE A 320 -17.92 19.92 -16.18
C PHE A 320 -18.89 19.95 -17.38
N LEU A 321 -18.63 19.13 -18.40
CA LEU A 321 -19.50 19.02 -19.58
C LEU A 321 -20.90 18.50 -19.21
N LEU A 322 -20.99 17.56 -18.27
CA LEU A 322 -22.26 17.04 -17.77
C LEU A 322 -23.04 18.12 -17.01
N GLY A 323 -22.38 18.87 -16.12
CA GLY A 323 -22.98 19.99 -15.41
C GLY A 323 -23.51 21.07 -16.38
N MET A 324 -22.72 21.44 -17.38
CA MET A 324 -23.13 22.39 -18.42
C MET A 324 -24.31 21.86 -19.25
N GLN A 325 -24.34 20.56 -19.56
CA GLN A 325 -25.46 19.97 -20.30
C GLN A 325 -26.75 19.93 -19.48
N VAL A 326 -26.68 19.51 -18.20
CA VAL A 326 -27.82 19.49 -17.30
C VAL A 326 -28.38 20.91 -17.11
N TYR A 327 -27.50 21.90 -16.91
CA TYR A 327 -27.91 23.30 -16.80
C TYR A 327 -28.64 23.79 -18.05
N ARG A 328 -28.12 23.48 -19.25
CA ARG A 328 -28.77 23.84 -20.53
C ARG A 328 -30.12 23.13 -20.73
N ASP A 329 -30.22 21.85 -20.34
CA ASP A 329 -31.47 21.08 -20.44
C ASP A 329 -32.54 21.66 -19.50
N GLN A 330 -32.16 22.01 -18.27
CA GLN A 330 -33.05 22.66 -17.30
C GLN A 330 -33.56 24.02 -17.79
N GLU A 331 -32.68 24.87 -18.32
CA GLU A 331 -33.07 26.19 -18.86
C GLU A 331 -34.04 26.04 -20.04
N SER A 332 -33.84 25.05 -20.92
CA SER A 332 -34.76 24.77 -22.02
C SER A 332 -36.13 24.29 -21.53
N ARG A 333 -36.18 23.43 -20.51
CA ARG A 333 -37.44 22.97 -19.91
C ARG A 333 -38.17 24.11 -19.21
N ARG A 334 -37.44 24.98 -18.51
CA ARG A 334 -38.02 26.17 -17.86
C ARG A 334 -38.67 27.08 -18.89
N LYS A 335 -37.99 27.40 -19.99
CA LYS A 335 -38.56 28.20 -21.08
C LYS A 335 -39.79 27.56 -21.73
N GLN A 336 -39.79 26.24 -21.91
CA GLN A 336 -40.97 25.54 -22.44
C GLN A 336 -42.16 25.63 -21.48
N ALA A 337 -41.93 25.39 -20.18
CA ALA A 337 -42.98 25.52 -19.16
C ALA A 337 -43.48 26.97 -19.03
N GLU A 338 -42.59 27.97 -19.14
CA GLU A 338 -42.95 29.39 -19.14
C GLU A 338 -43.80 29.76 -20.37
N MET A 339 -43.45 29.26 -21.57
CA MET A 339 -44.23 29.47 -22.78
C MET A 339 -45.61 28.81 -22.68
N GLU A 340 -45.68 27.57 -22.21
CA GLU A 340 -46.95 26.86 -22.01
C GLU A 340 -47.83 27.57 -20.98
N ASN A 341 -47.26 28.03 -19.87
CA ASN A 341 -47.98 28.80 -18.86
C ASN A 341 -48.47 30.15 -19.40
N THR A 342 -47.65 30.86 -20.18
CA THR A 342 -48.04 32.11 -20.84
C THR A 342 -49.22 31.88 -21.79
N ASN A 343 -49.14 30.86 -22.64
CA ASN A 343 -50.24 30.51 -23.55
C ASN A 343 -51.51 30.13 -22.79
N ASN A 344 -51.38 29.38 -21.68
CA ASN A 344 -52.52 29.03 -20.83
C ASN A 344 -53.13 30.28 -20.18
N GLN A 345 -52.33 31.24 -19.71
CA GLN A 345 -52.82 32.51 -19.17
C GLN A 345 -53.54 33.35 -20.22
N GLU A 346 -53.01 33.42 -21.44
CA GLU A 346 -53.65 34.12 -22.55
C GLU A 346 -54.99 33.47 -22.92
N ALA A 347 -55.05 32.14 -22.98
CA ALA A 347 -56.29 31.40 -23.21
C ALA A 347 -57.33 31.60 -22.09
N ILE A 348 -56.89 31.76 -20.83
CA ILE A 348 -57.75 32.13 -19.69
C ILE A 348 -58.25 33.56 -19.82
N LEU A 349 -57.37 34.54 -20.13
CA LEU A 349 -57.77 35.94 -20.28
C LEU A 349 -58.75 36.15 -21.43
N ARG A 350 -58.53 35.50 -22.58
CA ARG A 350 -59.48 35.52 -23.70
C ARG A 350 -60.84 34.96 -23.29
N LEU A 351 -60.86 33.81 -22.61
CA LEU A 351 -62.10 33.23 -22.12
C LEU A 351 -62.78 34.16 -21.10
N LEU A 352 -62.04 34.78 -20.18
CA LEU A 352 -62.60 35.75 -19.22
C LEU A 352 -63.25 36.95 -19.92
N ASP A 353 -62.62 37.47 -20.98
CA ASP A 353 -63.16 38.57 -21.78
C ASP A 353 -64.43 38.15 -22.55
N GLU A 354 -64.40 36.98 -23.20
CA GLU A 354 -65.57 36.42 -23.89
C GLU A 354 -66.75 36.14 -22.94
N MET A 355 -66.46 35.86 -21.65
CA MET A 355 -67.47 35.69 -20.60
C MET A 355 -67.98 37.00 -20.00
N GLY A 356 -67.38 38.14 -20.30
CA GLY A 356 -67.87 39.45 -19.86
C GLY A 356 -69.29 39.74 -20.35
N ASN A 357 -69.55 39.50 -21.64
CA ASN A 357 -70.88 39.73 -22.23
C ASN A 357 -71.95 38.81 -21.62
N LEU A 358 -71.58 37.56 -21.29
CA LEU A 358 -72.47 36.62 -20.60
C LEU A 358 -72.81 37.11 -19.17
N ALA A 359 -71.85 37.70 -18.45
CA ALA A 359 -72.07 38.23 -17.11
C ALA A 359 -73.09 39.38 -17.10
N ASP A 360 -73.20 40.15 -18.19
CA ASP A 360 -74.20 41.20 -18.39
C ASP A 360 -75.58 40.67 -18.85
N GLY A 361 -75.72 39.34 -19.01
CA GLY A 361 -76.96 38.68 -19.38
C GLY A 361 -77.21 38.58 -20.88
N ASP A 362 -76.21 38.88 -21.72
CA ASP A 362 -76.31 38.69 -23.17
C ASP A 362 -76.10 37.22 -23.54
N LEU A 363 -77.21 36.49 -23.66
CA LEU A 363 -77.20 35.10 -24.09
C LEU A 363 -77.08 34.93 -25.61
N THR A 364 -76.87 35.99 -26.40
CA THR A 364 -76.77 35.89 -27.88
C THR A 364 -75.39 35.50 -28.38
N THR A 365 -74.35 35.68 -27.55
CA THR A 365 -72.95 35.41 -27.88
C THR A 365 -72.47 34.04 -27.39
N TYR A 366 -71.49 33.46 -28.07
CA TYR A 366 -70.82 32.21 -27.69
C TYR A 366 -69.33 32.46 -27.41
N ALA A 367 -68.75 31.71 -26.46
CA ALA A 367 -67.31 31.61 -26.29
C ALA A 367 -66.67 30.87 -27.48
N THR A 368 -65.45 31.25 -27.83
CA THR A 368 -64.69 30.59 -28.91
C THR A 368 -64.12 29.26 -28.42
N VAL A 369 -64.52 28.15 -29.04
CA VAL A 369 -63.95 26.83 -28.74
C VAL A 369 -62.64 26.65 -29.52
N THR A 370 -61.51 26.67 -28.81
CA THR A 370 -60.18 26.40 -29.37
C THR A 370 -59.60 25.08 -28.86
N GLU A 371 -58.46 24.65 -29.42
CA GLU A 371 -57.72 23.45 -28.95
C GLU A 371 -56.87 23.74 -27.68
N ASP A 372 -56.95 24.95 -27.14
CA ASP A 372 -56.16 25.38 -25.97
C ASP A 372 -56.74 24.81 -24.66
N PHE A 373 -56.01 25.01 -23.54
CA PHE A 373 -56.39 24.51 -22.21
C PHE A 373 -57.84 24.88 -21.80
N THR A 374 -58.33 26.04 -22.21
CA THR A 374 -59.68 26.52 -21.89
C THR A 374 -60.77 26.09 -22.86
N GLY A 375 -60.43 25.37 -23.95
CA GLY A 375 -61.38 24.99 -25.00
C GLY A 375 -62.56 24.14 -24.52
N ALA A 376 -62.29 23.12 -23.69
CA ALA A 376 -63.35 22.30 -23.10
C ALA A 376 -64.21 23.07 -22.09
N ILE A 377 -63.64 24.09 -21.44
CA ILE A 377 -64.37 24.99 -20.55
C ILE A 377 -65.29 25.90 -21.38
N ALA A 378 -64.79 26.49 -22.47
CA ALA A 378 -65.58 27.30 -23.40
C ALA A 378 -66.78 26.52 -23.96
N ASP A 379 -66.58 25.26 -24.35
CA ASP A 379 -67.64 24.37 -24.82
C ASP A 379 -68.69 24.10 -23.73
N SER A 380 -68.25 23.82 -22.50
CA SER A 380 -69.16 23.61 -21.36
C SER A 380 -69.97 24.87 -21.02
N VAL A 381 -69.37 26.06 -21.17
CA VAL A 381 -70.10 27.32 -20.95
C VAL A 381 -71.09 27.57 -22.07
N ASN A 382 -70.72 27.35 -23.34
CA ASN A 382 -71.65 27.47 -24.48
C ASN A 382 -72.88 26.56 -24.31
N TYR A 383 -72.67 25.33 -23.86
CA TYR A 383 -73.77 24.42 -23.52
C TYR A 383 -74.69 25.00 -22.43
N THR A 384 -74.11 25.67 -21.44
CA THR A 384 -74.87 26.33 -20.37
C THR A 384 -75.64 27.54 -20.91
N ILE A 385 -75.08 28.32 -21.84
CA ILE A 385 -75.76 29.44 -22.51
C ILE A 385 -77.00 28.93 -23.27
N ASP A 386 -76.86 27.83 -24.01
CA ASP A 386 -77.99 27.22 -24.74
C ASP A 386 -79.10 26.78 -23.77
N ALA A 387 -78.74 26.11 -22.67
CA ALA A 387 -79.71 25.70 -21.65
C ALA A 387 -80.43 26.90 -20.99
N LEU A 388 -79.71 28.01 -20.75
CA LEU A 388 -80.31 29.23 -20.22
C LEU A 388 -81.23 29.92 -21.25
N ARG A 389 -80.85 29.95 -22.53
CA ARG A 389 -81.67 30.52 -23.60
C ARG A 389 -82.97 29.74 -23.79
N ASP A 390 -82.93 28.42 -23.71
CA ASP A 390 -84.12 27.56 -23.73
C ASP A 390 -85.04 27.86 -22.55
N MET A 391 -84.48 28.04 -21.34
CA MET A 391 -85.25 28.45 -20.18
C MET A 391 -85.88 29.85 -20.34
N VAL A 392 -85.14 30.84 -20.85
CA VAL A 392 -85.68 32.20 -21.09
C VAL A 392 -86.79 32.19 -22.15
N THR A 393 -86.62 31.42 -23.22
CA THR A 393 -87.66 31.21 -24.25
C THR A 393 -88.92 30.63 -23.64
N THR A 394 -88.77 29.58 -22.84
CA THR A 394 -89.89 28.93 -22.13
C THR A 394 -90.60 29.90 -21.18
N ILE A 395 -89.84 30.73 -20.44
CA ILE A 395 -90.40 31.77 -19.56
C ILE A 395 -91.17 32.82 -20.37
N ASN A 396 -90.65 33.26 -21.51
CA ASN A 396 -91.30 34.25 -22.36
C ASN A 396 -92.59 33.71 -22.98
N GLU A 397 -92.58 32.47 -23.48
CA GLU A 397 -93.79 31.79 -23.96
C GLU A 397 -94.84 31.64 -22.86
N THR A 398 -94.42 31.21 -21.67
CA THR A 398 -95.32 31.09 -20.51
C THR A 398 -95.90 32.44 -20.11
N SER A 399 -95.08 33.50 -20.09
CA SER A 399 -95.53 34.87 -19.79
C SER A 399 -96.52 35.39 -20.84
N GLY A 400 -96.32 35.05 -22.12
CA GLY A 400 -97.26 35.34 -23.21
C GLY A 400 -98.59 34.61 -23.02
N GLN A 401 -98.55 33.32 -22.66
CA GLN A 401 -99.75 32.54 -22.32
C GLN A 401 -100.50 33.13 -21.13
N VAL A 402 -99.79 33.54 -20.06
CA VAL A 402 -100.37 34.21 -18.90
C VAL A 402 -101.01 35.55 -19.28
N SER A 403 -100.34 36.37 -20.10
CA SER A 403 -100.88 37.64 -20.60
C SER A 403 -102.14 37.44 -21.45
N SER A 404 -102.15 36.44 -22.32
CA SER A 404 -103.33 36.06 -23.11
C SER A 404 -104.48 35.59 -22.22
N ALA A 405 -104.20 34.75 -21.21
CA ALA A 405 -105.20 34.29 -20.25
C ALA A 405 -105.75 35.45 -19.39
N ALA A 406 -104.90 36.41 -19.00
CA ALA A 406 -105.32 37.62 -18.29
C ALA A 406 -106.21 38.51 -19.16
N ARG A 407 -105.88 38.72 -20.43
CA ARG A 407 -106.74 39.44 -21.39
C ARG A 407 -108.09 38.75 -21.59
N GLN A 408 -108.10 37.44 -21.74
CA GLN A 408 -109.35 36.68 -21.86
C GLN A 408 -110.20 36.76 -20.59
N THR A 409 -109.56 36.77 -19.42
CA THR A 409 -110.25 37.00 -18.14
C THR A 409 -110.83 38.41 -18.07
N GLN A 410 -110.10 39.43 -18.54
CA GLN A 410 -110.57 40.82 -18.62
C GLN A 410 -111.77 40.95 -19.56
N GLU A 411 -111.72 40.33 -20.74
CA GLU A 411 -112.80 40.33 -21.72
C GLU A 411 -114.06 39.62 -21.19
N THR A 412 -113.87 38.51 -20.48
CA THR A 412 -114.96 37.80 -19.76
C THR A 412 -115.57 38.69 -18.67
N ALA A 413 -114.76 39.41 -17.89
CA ALA A 413 -115.24 40.33 -16.87
C ALA A 413 -116.03 41.51 -17.47
N GLN A 414 -115.63 41.98 -18.66
CA GLN A 414 -116.33 43.03 -19.40
C GLN A 414 -117.70 42.54 -19.89
N HIS A 415 -117.77 41.34 -20.47
CA HIS A 415 -119.06 40.70 -20.81
C HIS A 415 -119.95 40.47 -19.58
N LEU A 416 -119.37 40.08 -18.44
CA LEU A 416 -120.12 39.92 -17.19
C LEU A 416 -120.68 41.26 -16.69
N THR A 417 -119.94 42.36 -16.90
CA THR A 417 -120.37 43.72 -16.54
C THR A 417 -121.51 44.18 -17.44
N GLU A 418 -121.42 43.97 -18.75
CA GLU A 418 -122.53 44.24 -19.68
C GLU A 418 -123.77 43.42 -19.33
N ALA A 419 -123.61 42.12 -19.08
CA ALA A 419 -124.71 41.25 -18.66
C ALA A 419 -125.32 41.69 -17.32
N SER A 420 -124.49 42.10 -16.34
CA SER A 420 -124.96 42.63 -15.06
C SER A 420 -125.69 43.97 -15.22
N THR A 421 -125.27 44.81 -16.17
CA THR A 421 -125.95 46.08 -16.49
C THR A 421 -127.31 45.81 -17.14
N HIS A 422 -127.36 44.87 -18.09
CA HIS A 422 -128.60 44.44 -18.72
C HIS A 422 -129.58 43.82 -17.69
N GLN A 423 -129.06 43.01 -16.78
CA GLN A 423 -129.84 42.44 -15.68
C GLN A 423 -130.32 43.52 -14.69
N ALA A 424 -129.51 44.55 -14.42
CA ALA A 424 -129.94 45.69 -13.60
C ALA A 424 -131.05 46.50 -14.28
N ASP A 425 -130.99 46.72 -15.59
CA ASP A 425 -132.05 47.36 -16.37
C ASP A 425 -133.34 46.52 -16.39
N GLU A 426 -133.25 45.20 -16.55
CA GLU A 426 -134.41 44.31 -16.41
C GLU A 426 -135.00 44.32 -15.01
N ILE A 427 -134.17 44.34 -13.95
CA ILE A 427 -134.64 44.48 -12.57
C ILE A 427 -135.31 45.84 -12.36
N ALA A 428 -134.78 46.93 -12.92
CA ALA A 428 -135.40 48.25 -12.84
C ALA A 428 -136.74 48.29 -13.60
N SER A 429 -136.82 47.63 -14.76
CA SER A 429 -138.06 47.47 -15.52
C SER A 429 -139.09 46.65 -14.75
N ALA A 430 -138.69 45.51 -14.19
CA ALA A 430 -139.54 44.67 -13.34
C ALA A 430 -139.97 45.39 -12.05
N THR A 431 -139.08 46.17 -11.42
CA THR A 431 -139.39 46.99 -10.24
C THR A 431 -140.39 48.09 -10.59
N THR A 432 -140.30 48.67 -11.79
CA THR A 432 -141.28 49.65 -12.31
C THR A 432 -142.64 48.98 -12.52
N SER A 433 -142.68 47.80 -13.13
CA SER A 433 -143.92 47.03 -13.30
C SER A 433 -144.53 46.54 -11.97
N ILE A 434 -143.71 46.19 -10.97
CA ILE A 434 -144.16 45.85 -9.61
C ILE A 434 -144.72 47.09 -8.90
N ASN A 435 -144.09 48.26 -9.07
CA ASN A 435 -144.58 49.52 -8.51
C ASN A 435 -145.89 49.97 -9.18
N GLU A 436 -146.06 49.74 -10.48
CA GLU A 436 -147.33 49.96 -11.19
C GLU A 436 -148.44 49.00 -10.71
N MET A 437 -148.10 47.76 -10.30
CA MET A 437 -149.05 46.82 -9.68
C MET A 437 -149.41 47.17 -8.22
N ALA A 438 -148.55 47.90 -7.49
CA ALA A 438 -148.75 48.23 -6.07
C ALA A 438 -149.59 49.50 -5.84
N VAL A 439 -149.90 50.26 -6.90
CA VAL A 439 -150.66 51.52 -6.83
C VAL A 439 -152.06 51.42 -7.50
N SER A 440 -152.43 50.22 -8.00
CA SER A 440 -153.82 49.85 -8.32
C SER A 440 -154.43 49.05 -7.18
#